data_AF-A0A9D2DYP9-F1
#
_entry.id   AF-A0A9D2DYP9-F1
#
_cell.length_a   1.000
_cell.length_b   1.000
_cell.length_c   1.000
_cell.angle_alpha   90.00
_cell.angle_beta   90.00
_cell.angle_gamma   90.00
#
_symmetry.space_group_name_H-M   'P 1'
#
loop_
_entity.id
_entity.type
_entity.pdbx_description
1 polymer ?
#
loop_
_entity_poly.entity_id
_entity_poly.type
_entity_poly.pdbx_seq_one_letter_code
_entity_poly.pdbx_strand_id
1 'polypeptide(L)'
;MAVNLSDTNISFGSLKAQKRLGEKMMKEYRKNYPQYFHSNTMVKSFIIRHNGDRAFKPINKNLQSLADRYNEEIDNVRKKYGGNYDSWDSFIDDLKRAVLSENAANCGEQAFLMQDVFLKNGEEAHNVCMTFYTKKDKIYGNHSFVVSGLSREADIANPKTWGNEAVVTDPWSNVVLGAREAIDYFRKILGFNPKYHRETFEQADKINVGDYLGYQQELRRIELWKHMNKRKKSEL
;
A
#
# COMPACT_ATOMS: atom_id res chain seq x y z
N MET A 1 -33.99 -21.38 -6.82
CA MET A 1 -32.89 -20.40 -6.99
C MET A 1 -31.81 -20.79 -5.99
N ALA A 2 -30.66 -21.28 -6.47
CA ALA A 2 -29.53 -21.59 -5.60
C ALA A 2 -28.85 -20.27 -5.21
N VAL A 3 -28.74 -20.02 -3.91
CA VAL A 3 -27.96 -18.89 -3.39
C VAL A 3 -26.50 -19.19 -3.68
N ASN A 4 -25.84 -18.31 -4.45
CA ASN A 4 -24.43 -18.46 -4.78
C ASN A 4 -23.59 -18.14 -3.53
N LEU A 5 -23.09 -19.18 -2.86
CA LEU A 5 -22.31 -19.05 -1.61
C LEU A 5 -20.91 -18.44 -1.83
N SER A 6 -20.54 -18.10 -3.08
CA SER A 6 -19.32 -17.33 -3.37
C SER A 6 -19.40 -15.87 -2.92
N ASP A 7 -20.60 -15.35 -2.65
CA ASP A 7 -20.81 -13.92 -2.39
C ASP A 7 -20.75 -13.55 -0.89
N THR A 8 -20.37 -14.49 -0.04
CA THR A 8 -20.31 -14.31 1.42
C THR A 8 -18.94 -14.64 2.00
N ASN A 9 -17.89 -13.96 1.53
CA ASN A 9 -16.75 -13.70 2.41
C ASN A 9 -17.15 -12.59 3.40
N ILE A 10 -18.09 -12.89 4.31
CA ILE A 10 -18.36 -12.04 5.46
C ILE A 10 -17.20 -12.25 6.42
N SER A 11 -16.22 -11.35 6.35
CA SER A 11 -15.16 -11.25 7.35
C SER A 11 -15.78 -10.78 8.67
N PHE A 12 -16.01 -11.70 9.61
CA PHE A 12 -16.36 -11.36 11.01
C PHE A 12 -15.10 -11.05 11.84
N GLY A 13 -14.10 -10.44 11.20
CA GLY A 13 -12.77 -10.32 11.76
C GLY A 13 -12.64 -9.06 12.60
N SER A 14 -12.73 -9.19 13.93
CA SER A 14 -12.45 -8.08 14.86
C SER A 14 -11.19 -7.28 14.47
N LEU A 15 -11.11 -6.00 14.82
CA LEU A 15 -9.92 -5.15 14.61
C LEU A 15 -8.60 -5.84 15.01
N LYS A 16 -8.61 -6.65 16.08
CA LYS A 16 -7.45 -7.43 16.53
C LYS A 16 -7.02 -8.50 15.51
N ALA A 17 -7.97 -9.17 14.86
CA ALA A 17 -7.70 -10.13 13.80
C ALA A 17 -7.12 -9.43 12.56
N GLN A 18 -7.68 -8.29 12.16
CA GLN A 18 -7.18 -7.50 11.03
C GLN A 18 -5.76 -6.95 11.30
N LYS A 19 -5.47 -6.50 12.52
CA LYS A 19 -4.09 -6.08 12.89
C LYS A 19 -3.10 -7.25 12.77
N ARG A 20 -3.47 -8.45 13.26
CA ARG A 20 -2.63 -9.66 13.11
C ARG A 20 -2.42 -10.05 11.65
N LEU A 21 -3.44 -9.89 10.81
CA LEU A 21 -3.31 -10.11 9.37
C LEU A 21 -2.31 -9.11 8.76
N GLY A 22 -2.44 -7.81 9.06
CA GLY A 22 -1.51 -6.79 8.61
C GLY A 22 -0.07 -7.04 9.08
N GLU A 23 0.14 -7.46 10.32
CA GLU A 23 1.45 -7.86 10.86
C GLU A 23 2.04 -9.06 10.10
N LYS A 24 1.20 -10.07 9.78
CA LYS A 24 1.61 -11.22 8.97
C LYS A 24 2.04 -10.77 7.57
N MET A 25 1.25 -9.93 6.89
CA MET A 25 1.59 -9.42 5.57
C MET A 25 2.85 -8.55 5.59
N MET A 26 3.01 -7.72 6.62
CA MET A 26 4.24 -6.94 6.83
C MET A 26 5.46 -7.85 7.01
N LYS A 27 5.32 -8.98 7.72
CA LYS A 27 6.40 -9.97 7.85
C LYS A 27 6.75 -10.60 6.49
N GLU A 28 5.76 -10.96 5.69
CA GLU A 28 6.00 -11.49 4.34
C GLU A 28 6.64 -10.46 3.40
N TYR A 29 6.21 -9.20 3.47
CA TYR A 29 6.83 -8.08 2.75
C TYR A 29 8.33 -7.99 3.08
N ARG A 30 8.68 -7.97 4.37
CA ARG A 30 10.08 -7.86 4.83
C ARG A 30 10.97 -9.05 4.46
N LYS A 31 10.40 -10.21 4.07
CA LYS A 31 11.19 -11.33 3.53
C LYS A 31 11.61 -11.09 2.07
N ASN A 32 10.82 -10.31 1.34
CA ASN A 32 10.96 -10.15 -0.10
C ASN A 32 11.58 -8.80 -0.49
N TYR A 33 11.58 -7.83 0.42
CA TYR A 33 12.01 -6.46 0.17
C TYR A 33 12.88 -5.93 1.31
N PRO A 34 13.83 -5.01 1.01
CA PRO A 34 14.55 -4.26 2.03
C PRO A 34 13.59 -3.62 3.04
N GLN A 35 13.97 -3.66 4.32
CA GLN A 35 13.20 -2.99 5.36
C GLN A 35 13.19 -1.45 5.17
N TYR A 36 14.26 -0.91 4.60
CA TYR A 36 14.42 0.52 4.36
C TYR A 36 14.91 0.76 2.94
N PHE A 37 14.00 1.19 2.07
CA PHE A 37 14.34 1.73 0.77
C PHE A 37 14.88 3.16 0.89
N HIS A 38 15.72 3.55 -0.07
CA HIS A 38 15.97 4.96 -0.30
C HIS A 38 14.67 5.67 -0.69
N SER A 39 14.26 6.66 0.11
CA SER A 39 13.03 7.41 -0.09
C SER A 39 13.29 8.89 0.09
N ASN A 40 13.17 9.65 -1.00
CA ASN A 40 13.25 11.11 -0.98
C ASN A 40 12.16 11.70 -0.06
N THR A 41 10.97 11.09 0.05
CA THR A 41 9.87 11.60 0.87
C THR A 41 10.14 11.42 2.35
N MET A 42 10.83 10.36 2.78
CA MET A 42 11.28 10.23 4.18
C MET A 42 12.26 11.36 4.54
N VAL A 43 13.25 11.60 3.67
CA VAL A 43 14.25 12.65 3.89
C VAL A 43 13.60 14.04 3.89
N LYS A 44 12.71 14.33 2.92
CA LYS A 44 11.96 15.60 2.86
C LYS A 44 11.07 15.79 4.09
N SER A 45 10.39 14.75 4.56
CA SER A 45 9.55 14.81 5.76
C SER A 45 10.37 15.13 7.01
N PHE A 46 11.59 14.56 7.12
CA PHE A 46 12.53 14.90 8.19
C PHE A 46 12.94 16.37 8.12
N ILE A 47 13.35 16.86 6.95
CA ILE A 47 13.75 18.27 6.77
C ILE A 47 12.61 19.21 7.16
N ILE A 48 11.37 18.94 6.71
CA ILE A 48 10.19 19.76 7.02
C ILE A 48 9.96 19.83 8.54
N ARG A 49 10.02 18.69 9.23
CA ARG A 49 9.80 18.61 10.68
C ARG A 49 10.83 19.40 11.49
N HIS A 50 12.08 19.45 11.00
CA HIS A 50 13.21 20.03 11.72
C HIS A 50 13.70 21.36 11.14
N ASN A 51 13.00 21.95 10.17
CA ASN A 51 13.44 23.17 9.48
C ASN A 51 13.63 24.38 10.43
N GLY A 52 12.84 24.45 11.51
CA GLY A 52 12.92 25.51 12.52
C GLY A 52 13.99 25.30 13.59
N ASP A 53 14.59 24.11 13.65
CA ASP A 53 15.49 23.73 14.73
C ASP A 53 16.95 24.03 14.35
N ARG A 54 17.61 24.87 15.17
CA ARG A 54 19.00 25.28 14.95
C ARG A 54 19.97 24.10 14.95
N ALA A 55 19.67 23.04 15.70
CA ALA A 55 20.52 21.85 15.79
C ALA A 55 20.62 21.11 14.44
N PHE A 56 19.57 21.17 13.61
CA PHE A 56 19.50 20.43 12.35
C PHE A 56 19.91 21.25 11.12
N LYS A 57 20.07 22.59 11.26
CA LYS A 57 20.52 23.46 10.16
C LYS A 57 21.79 22.97 9.44
N PRO A 58 22.85 22.53 10.15
CA PRO A 58 24.08 22.08 9.49
C PRO A 58 23.89 20.82 8.64
N ILE A 59 22.98 19.91 9.04
CA ILE A 59 22.76 18.65 8.34
C ILE A 59 21.72 18.74 7.23
N ASN A 60 20.81 19.72 7.28
CA ASN A 60 19.73 19.88 6.30
C ASN A 60 20.25 20.02 4.86
N LYS A 61 21.41 20.67 4.65
CA LYS A 61 22.03 20.76 3.32
C LYS A 61 22.42 19.38 2.77
N ASN A 62 23.04 18.54 3.60
CA ASN A 62 23.45 17.19 3.23
C ASN A 62 22.22 16.29 2.98
N LEU A 63 21.19 16.43 3.81
CA LEU A 63 19.92 15.73 3.62
C LEU A 63 19.22 16.16 2.33
N GLN A 64 19.27 17.44 1.96
CA GLN A 64 18.70 17.89 0.70
C GLN A 64 19.41 17.24 -0.50
N SER A 65 20.74 17.25 -0.53
CA SER A 65 21.51 16.56 -1.59
C SER A 65 21.21 15.06 -1.64
N LEU A 66 21.02 14.42 -0.48
CA LEU A 66 20.60 13.03 -0.40
C LEU A 66 19.20 12.81 -1.00
N ALA A 67 18.24 13.68 -0.67
CA ALA A 67 16.90 13.63 -1.22
C ALA A 67 16.87 13.82 -2.73
N ASP A 68 17.72 14.68 -3.28
CA ASP A 68 17.80 14.92 -4.73
C ASP A 68 18.34 13.70 -5.47
N ARG A 69 19.37 13.04 -4.92
CA ARG A 69 19.85 11.75 -5.45
C ARG A 69 18.75 10.68 -5.41
N TYR A 70 18.02 10.58 -4.30
CA TYR A 70 16.90 9.63 -4.20
C TYR A 70 15.73 9.99 -5.11
N ASN A 71 15.51 11.27 -5.44
CA ASN A 71 14.53 11.65 -6.47
C ASN A 71 14.91 11.01 -7.81
N GLU A 72 16.19 11.10 -8.19
CA GLU A 72 16.68 10.58 -9.47
C GLU A 72 16.55 9.06 -9.55
N GLU A 73 16.96 8.34 -8.50
CA GLU A 73 16.76 6.88 -8.39
C GLU A 73 15.28 6.54 -8.57
N ILE A 74 14.37 7.23 -7.89
CA ILE A 74 12.93 6.95 -7.98
C ILE A 74 12.34 7.35 -9.33
N ASP A 75 12.84 8.41 -9.96
CA ASP A 75 12.41 8.79 -11.30
C ASP A 75 12.87 7.76 -12.35
N ASN A 76 14.04 7.14 -12.16
CA ASN A 76 14.51 6.03 -13.00
C ASN A 76 13.63 4.79 -12.82
N VAL A 77 13.21 4.50 -11.59
CA VAL A 77 12.21 3.49 -11.25
C VAL A 77 10.99 3.88 -12.11
N ARG A 78 10.42 5.09 -11.95
CA ARG A 78 9.18 5.52 -12.65
C ARG A 78 9.20 5.45 -14.16
N LYS A 79 10.30 5.87 -14.77
CA LYS A 79 10.45 5.81 -16.24
C LYS A 79 10.50 4.38 -16.75
N LYS A 80 11.13 3.47 -16.00
CA LYS A 80 11.24 2.05 -16.37
C LYS A 80 9.90 1.32 -16.36
N TYR A 81 8.91 1.82 -15.61
CA TYR A 81 7.57 1.25 -15.51
C TYR A 81 6.40 2.19 -15.88
N GLY A 82 6.69 3.31 -16.54
CA GLY A 82 5.66 4.15 -17.14
C GLY A 82 5.15 3.54 -18.44
N GLY A 83 4.41 2.43 -18.36
CA GLY A 83 3.92 1.68 -19.52
C GLY A 83 2.48 1.17 -19.36
N ASN A 84 1.92 0.69 -20.47
CA ASN A 84 0.67 -0.09 -20.45
C ASN A 84 1.01 -1.52 -20.04
N TYR A 85 0.39 -2.00 -18.96
CA TYR A 85 0.56 -3.35 -18.48
C TYR A 85 -0.63 -4.21 -18.88
N ASP A 86 -0.35 -5.39 -19.40
CA ASP A 86 -1.39 -6.35 -19.76
C ASP A 86 -2.00 -7.06 -18.54
N SER A 87 -1.32 -7.00 -17.38
CA SER A 87 -1.78 -7.60 -16.13
C SER A 87 -1.16 -6.96 -14.89
N TRP A 88 -1.81 -7.18 -13.74
CA TRP A 88 -1.28 -6.85 -12.41
C TRP A 88 0.10 -7.48 -12.15
N ASP A 89 0.24 -8.77 -12.47
CA ASP A 89 1.45 -9.51 -12.18
C ASP A 89 2.63 -8.96 -12.99
N SER A 90 2.40 -8.58 -14.27
CA SER A 90 3.43 -7.91 -15.08
C SER A 90 3.83 -6.56 -14.51
N PHE A 91 2.86 -5.76 -14.05
CA PHE A 91 3.12 -4.48 -13.38
C PHE A 91 3.98 -4.67 -12.13
N ILE A 92 3.61 -5.62 -11.27
CA ILE A 92 4.34 -5.87 -10.02
C ILE A 92 5.74 -6.44 -10.27
N ASP A 93 5.90 -7.35 -11.24
CA ASP A 93 7.22 -7.91 -11.57
C ASP A 93 8.18 -6.83 -12.06
N ASP A 94 7.72 -5.90 -12.90
CA ASP A 94 8.52 -4.76 -13.34
C ASP A 94 8.83 -3.79 -12.22
N LEU A 95 7.82 -3.45 -11.40
CA LEU A 95 8.01 -2.59 -10.24
C LEU A 95 9.04 -3.19 -9.28
N LYS A 96 8.91 -4.48 -8.96
CA LYS A 96 9.84 -5.23 -8.10
C LYS A 96 11.26 -5.19 -8.66
N ARG A 97 11.44 -5.48 -9.96
CA ARG A 97 12.76 -5.40 -10.60
C ARG A 97 13.38 -4.01 -10.47
N ALA A 98 12.59 -2.96 -10.67
CA ALA A 98 13.05 -1.58 -10.62
C ALA A 98 13.43 -1.14 -9.20
N VAL A 99 12.57 -1.34 -8.20
CA VAL A 99 12.87 -0.89 -6.83
C VAL A 99 14.05 -1.63 -6.23
N LEU A 100 14.26 -2.90 -6.60
CA LEU A 100 15.40 -3.69 -6.14
C LEU A 100 16.69 -3.32 -6.88
N SER A 101 16.64 -2.93 -8.15
CA SER A 101 17.84 -2.50 -8.89
C SER A 101 18.39 -1.18 -8.37
N GLU A 102 17.51 -0.22 -8.07
CA GLU A 102 17.91 1.09 -7.55
C GLU A 102 18.01 1.14 -6.02
N ASN A 103 17.52 0.10 -5.32
CA ASN A 103 17.31 0.10 -3.88
C ASN A 103 16.50 1.34 -3.40
N ALA A 104 15.54 1.78 -4.22
CA ALA A 104 14.79 3.01 -4.02
C ALA A 104 13.29 2.81 -4.27
N ALA A 105 12.46 3.36 -3.38
CA ALA A 105 11.00 3.30 -3.49
C ALA A 105 10.34 4.35 -2.58
N ASN A 106 9.30 5.03 -3.06
CA ASN A 106 8.46 5.88 -2.23
C ASN A 106 7.24 5.13 -1.69
N CYS A 107 6.44 5.84 -0.90
CA CYS A 107 5.20 5.32 -0.32
C CYS A 107 4.28 4.70 -1.36
N GLY A 108 4.15 5.28 -2.56
CA GLY A 108 3.35 4.72 -3.66
C GLY A 108 3.85 3.35 -4.11
N GLU A 109 5.13 3.24 -4.48
CA GLU A 109 5.73 1.98 -4.93
C GLU A 109 5.69 0.91 -3.83
N GLN A 110 5.99 1.29 -2.58
CA GLN A 110 5.95 0.34 -1.46
C GLN A 110 4.52 -0.11 -1.13
N ALA A 111 3.51 0.77 -1.27
CA ALA A 111 2.10 0.42 -1.08
C ALA A 111 1.60 -0.56 -2.16
N PHE A 112 1.99 -0.40 -3.43
CA PHE A 112 1.66 -1.39 -4.47
C PHE A 112 2.27 -2.77 -4.18
N LEU A 113 3.54 -2.81 -3.75
CA LEU A 113 4.19 -4.07 -3.38
C LEU A 113 3.56 -4.71 -2.14
N MET A 114 3.11 -3.90 -1.17
CA MET A 114 2.34 -4.40 -0.04
C MET A 114 0.97 -4.95 -0.46
N GLN A 115 0.27 -4.23 -1.34
CA GLN A 115 -1.01 -4.69 -1.87
C GLN A 115 -0.84 -6.05 -2.56
N ASP A 116 0.19 -6.23 -3.38
CA ASP A 116 0.49 -7.52 -4.01
C ASP A 116 0.69 -8.65 -2.98
N VAL A 117 1.37 -8.37 -1.86
CA VAL A 117 1.54 -9.35 -0.78
C VAL A 117 0.18 -9.80 -0.22
N PHE A 118 -0.77 -8.88 0.01
CA PHE A 118 -2.12 -9.24 0.44
C PHE A 118 -2.84 -10.08 -0.63
N LEU A 119 -2.86 -9.61 -1.88
CA LEU A 119 -3.60 -10.25 -2.96
C LEU A 119 -3.10 -11.67 -3.25
N LYS A 120 -1.78 -11.90 -3.24
CA LYS A 120 -1.18 -13.25 -3.39
C LYS A 120 -1.51 -14.17 -2.23
N ASN A 121 -1.82 -13.62 -1.05
CA ASN A 121 -2.31 -14.39 0.08
C ASN A 121 -3.85 -14.60 0.05
N GLY A 122 -4.53 -14.12 -1.00
CA GLY A 122 -5.98 -14.21 -1.14
C GLY A 122 -6.75 -13.23 -0.26
N GLU A 123 -6.10 -12.19 0.22
CA GLU A 123 -6.67 -11.20 1.13
C GLU A 123 -7.00 -9.92 0.37
N GLU A 124 -8.15 -9.33 0.68
CA GLU A 124 -8.57 -8.07 0.10
C GLU A 124 -7.82 -6.90 0.75
N ALA A 125 -7.24 -6.06 -0.10
CA ALA A 125 -6.55 -4.86 0.34
C ALA A 125 -6.50 -3.81 -0.77
N HIS A 126 -6.66 -2.55 -0.37
CA HIS A 126 -6.74 -1.41 -1.28
C HIS A 126 -5.61 -0.44 -1.03
N ASN A 127 -5.00 0.05 -2.10
CA ASN A 127 -4.06 1.15 -2.05
C ASN A 127 -4.84 2.47 -1.98
N VAL A 128 -4.56 3.26 -0.95
CA VAL A 128 -5.20 4.56 -0.72
C VAL A 128 -4.13 5.63 -0.67
N CYS A 129 -4.35 6.72 -1.39
CA CYS A 129 -3.51 7.91 -1.32
C CYS A 129 -4.22 8.98 -0.48
N MET A 130 -3.59 9.41 0.61
CA MET A 130 -3.99 10.55 1.40
C MET A 130 -3.21 11.78 0.91
N THR A 131 -3.91 12.84 0.51
CA THR A 131 -3.30 14.07 0.00
C THR A 131 -3.69 15.27 0.87
N PHE A 132 -2.70 16.06 1.25
CA PHE A 132 -2.87 17.34 1.94
C PHE A 132 -2.71 18.48 0.95
N TYR A 133 -3.68 19.40 0.96
CA TYR A 133 -3.67 20.61 0.16
C TYR A 133 -3.58 21.83 1.05
N THR A 134 -2.84 22.84 0.62
CA THR A 134 -2.88 24.19 1.21
C THR A 134 -4.22 24.89 0.89
N LYS A 135 -4.50 26.03 1.54
CA LYS A 135 -5.65 26.89 1.21
C LYS A 135 -5.73 27.38 -0.24
N LYS A 136 -4.62 27.30 -1.00
CA LYS A 136 -4.55 27.66 -2.42
C LYS A 136 -4.62 26.43 -3.33
N ASP A 137 -5.10 25.31 -2.81
CA ASP A 137 -5.21 24.02 -3.51
C ASP A 137 -3.90 23.49 -4.10
N LYS A 138 -2.76 23.94 -3.58
CA LYS A 138 -1.45 23.32 -3.87
C LYS A 138 -1.25 22.10 -2.99
N ILE A 139 -0.77 21.01 -3.57
CA ILE A 139 -0.36 19.81 -2.83
C ILE A 139 0.77 20.20 -1.88
N TYR A 140 0.53 20.00 -0.58
CA TYR A 140 1.50 20.18 0.49
C TYR A 140 2.28 18.89 0.75
N GLY A 141 1.60 17.76 0.71
CA GLY A 141 2.18 16.43 0.85
C GLY A 141 1.16 15.36 0.53
N ASN A 142 1.62 14.17 0.19
CA ASN A 142 0.78 13.00 0.01
C ASN A 142 1.47 11.76 0.58
N HIS A 143 0.67 10.73 0.86
CA HIS A 143 1.16 9.46 1.35
C HIS A 143 0.24 8.33 0.92
N SER A 144 0.82 7.28 0.35
CA SER A 144 0.10 6.08 -0.05
C SER A 144 0.33 4.96 0.94
N PHE A 145 -0.72 4.20 1.24
CA PHE A 145 -0.69 3.08 2.17
C PHE A 145 -1.77 2.05 1.80
N VAL A 146 -1.67 0.85 2.36
CA VAL A 146 -2.64 -0.23 2.11
C VAL A 146 -3.66 -0.30 3.24
N VAL A 147 -4.95 -0.40 2.88
CA VAL A 147 -6.07 -0.59 3.81
C VAL A 147 -6.68 -1.96 3.59
N SER A 148 -6.86 -2.73 4.67
CA SER A 148 -7.61 -4.00 4.69
C SER A 148 -8.75 -3.94 5.70
N GLY A 149 -9.67 -4.90 5.65
CA GLY A 149 -10.81 -4.97 6.59
C GLY A 149 -11.81 -3.82 6.42
N LEU A 150 -11.99 -3.34 5.18
CA LEU A 150 -13.00 -2.34 4.85
C LEU A 150 -14.41 -2.91 5.05
N SER A 151 -15.34 -2.06 5.49
CA SER A 151 -16.77 -2.35 5.41
C SER A 151 -17.20 -2.58 3.95
N ARG A 152 -18.21 -3.42 3.73
CA ARG A 152 -18.80 -3.66 2.40
C ARG A 152 -19.32 -2.39 1.73
N GLU A 153 -19.73 -1.41 2.53
CA GLU A 153 -20.29 -0.13 2.09
C GLU A 153 -19.25 1.00 2.17
N ALA A 154 -17.97 0.66 2.35
CA ALA A 154 -16.92 1.65 2.47
C ALA A 154 -16.75 2.46 1.18
N ASP A 155 -16.71 3.77 1.34
CA ASP A 155 -16.22 4.70 0.34
C ASP A 155 -14.75 5.01 0.63
N ILE A 156 -13.86 4.63 -0.28
CA ILE A 156 -12.41 4.85 -0.16
C ILE A 156 -12.09 6.33 0.06
N ALA A 157 -12.84 7.24 -0.57
CA ALA A 157 -12.61 8.68 -0.41
C ALA A 157 -13.05 9.22 0.97
N ASN A 158 -13.77 8.42 1.76
CA ASN A 158 -14.32 8.82 3.05
C ASN A 158 -13.97 7.82 4.17
N PRO A 159 -12.84 8.03 4.89
CA PRO A 159 -12.38 7.12 5.94
C PRO A 159 -13.34 6.86 7.09
N LYS A 160 -14.36 7.70 7.27
CA LYS A 160 -15.39 7.47 8.29
C LYS A 160 -16.28 6.27 7.96
N THR A 161 -16.33 5.87 6.69
CA THR A 161 -17.15 4.75 6.18
C THR A 161 -16.38 3.44 6.12
N TRP A 162 -15.05 3.46 6.30
CA TRP A 162 -14.20 2.26 6.20
C TRP A 162 -14.51 1.18 7.23
N GLY A 163 -15.24 1.50 8.29
CA GLY A 163 -15.58 0.56 9.36
C GLY A 163 -14.57 0.55 10.51
N ASN A 164 -14.95 -0.08 11.62
CA ASN A 164 -14.12 -0.14 12.84
C ASN A 164 -13.02 -1.20 12.77
N GLU A 165 -13.09 -2.11 11.79
CA GLU A 165 -12.14 -3.19 11.59
C GLU A 165 -11.03 -2.82 10.60
N ALA A 166 -11.17 -1.68 9.91
CA ALA A 166 -10.21 -1.21 8.92
C ALA A 166 -8.82 -1.01 9.54
N VAL A 167 -7.82 -1.61 8.90
CA VAL A 167 -6.41 -1.56 9.30
C VAL A 167 -5.58 -1.03 8.17
N VAL A 168 -4.68 -0.11 8.50
CA VAL A 168 -3.63 0.38 7.60
C VAL A 168 -2.37 -0.43 7.84
N THR A 169 -1.81 -0.99 6.77
CA THR A 169 -0.51 -1.65 6.73
C THR A 169 0.40 -0.82 5.84
N ASP A 170 1.39 -0.14 6.43
CA ASP A 170 2.26 0.78 5.71
C ASP A 170 3.74 0.39 5.86
N PRO A 171 4.36 -0.19 4.82
CA PRO A 171 5.79 -0.53 4.84
C PRO A 171 6.69 0.70 4.88
N TRP A 172 6.26 1.85 4.34
CA TRP A 172 7.10 3.05 4.27
C TRP A 172 7.38 3.63 5.65
N SER A 173 6.37 3.70 6.51
CA SER A 173 6.56 4.09 7.92
C SER A 173 6.73 2.90 8.87
N ASN A 174 6.67 1.67 8.35
CA ASN A 174 6.84 0.43 9.06
C ASN A 174 5.80 0.20 10.19
N VAL A 175 4.53 0.53 9.93
CA VAL A 175 3.44 0.45 10.93
C VAL A 175 2.27 -0.43 10.48
N VAL A 176 1.55 -0.98 11.46
CA VAL A 176 0.25 -1.64 11.29
C VAL A 176 -0.71 -1.09 12.34
N LEU A 177 -1.66 -0.25 11.93
CA LEU A 177 -2.50 0.54 12.84
C LEU A 177 -3.98 0.44 12.44
N GLY A 178 -4.89 0.70 13.38
CA GLY A 178 -6.29 0.88 13.00
C GLY A 178 -6.43 2.13 12.12
N ALA A 179 -7.33 2.15 11.15
CA ALA A 179 -7.37 3.22 10.15
C ALA A 179 -7.40 4.64 10.74
N ARG A 180 -8.22 4.87 11.79
CA ARG A 180 -8.28 6.16 12.49
C ARG A 180 -6.95 6.55 13.13
N GLU A 181 -6.33 5.60 13.83
CA GLU A 181 -5.02 5.74 14.47
C GLU A 181 -3.92 6.04 13.44
N ALA A 182 -3.96 5.37 12.28
CA ALA A 182 -3.00 5.57 11.20
C ALA A 182 -3.15 6.96 10.55
N ILE A 183 -4.36 7.44 10.31
CA ILE A 183 -4.60 8.78 9.75
C ILE A 183 -4.04 9.86 10.69
N ASP A 184 -4.29 9.74 12.00
CA ASP A 184 -3.73 10.67 12.99
C ASP A 184 -2.20 10.60 13.04
N TYR A 185 -1.64 9.39 12.94
CA TYR A 185 -0.21 9.19 12.82
C TYR A 185 0.36 9.91 11.58
N PHE A 186 -0.26 9.77 10.40
CA PHE A 186 0.23 10.39 9.18
C PHE A 186 0.09 11.91 9.19
N ARG A 187 -1.02 12.44 9.72
CA ARG A 187 -1.18 13.89 9.96
C ARG A 187 -0.02 14.45 10.78
N LYS A 188 0.39 13.74 11.85
CA LYS A 188 1.51 14.17 12.70
C LYS A 188 2.84 14.14 11.96
N ILE A 189 3.18 13.02 11.30
CA ILE A 189 4.53 12.88 10.72
C ILE A 189 4.76 13.76 9.50
N LEU A 190 3.69 14.07 8.75
CA LEU A 190 3.72 14.91 7.54
C LEU A 190 3.43 16.39 7.85
N GLY A 191 3.26 16.78 9.11
CA GLY A 191 3.07 18.18 9.49
C GLY A 191 1.72 18.78 9.08
N PHE A 192 0.65 17.99 9.11
CA PHE A 192 -0.70 18.49 8.86
C PHE A 192 -1.10 19.55 9.89
N ASN A 193 -1.69 20.65 9.43
CA ASN A 193 -2.23 21.69 10.28
C ASN A 193 -3.63 22.08 9.76
N PRO A 194 -4.72 21.77 10.48
CA PRO A 194 -6.08 22.01 10.00
C PRO A 194 -6.40 23.50 9.80
N LYS A 195 -5.61 24.42 10.36
CA LYS A 195 -5.74 25.86 10.11
C LYS A 195 -5.29 26.25 8.69
N TYR A 196 -4.39 25.48 8.08
CA TYR A 196 -3.73 25.80 6.81
C TYR A 196 -3.95 24.76 5.72
N HIS A 197 -4.29 23.52 6.10
CA HIS A 197 -4.39 22.38 5.22
C HIS A 197 -5.78 21.75 5.25
N ARG A 198 -6.21 21.24 4.10
CA ARG A 198 -7.30 20.27 3.97
C ARG A 198 -6.73 18.94 3.53
N GLU A 199 -7.44 17.85 3.78
CA GLU A 199 -7.05 16.51 3.38
C GLU A 199 -8.11 15.88 2.47
N THR A 200 -7.67 14.98 1.59
CA THR A 200 -8.54 14.11 0.77
C THR A 200 -7.94 12.71 0.74
N PHE A 201 -8.79 11.74 0.39
CA PHE A 201 -8.41 10.35 0.18
C PHE A 201 -8.87 9.95 -1.22
N GLU A 202 -8.05 9.20 -1.92
CA GLU A 202 -8.36 8.70 -3.25
C GLU A 202 -7.95 7.24 -3.38
N GLN A 203 -8.72 6.47 -4.16
CA GLN A 203 -8.36 5.11 -4.51
C GLN A 203 -7.17 5.15 -5.47
N ALA A 204 -6.07 4.55 -5.06
CA ALA A 204 -4.81 4.50 -5.82
C ALA A 204 -4.58 3.13 -6.47
N ASP A 205 -5.55 2.22 -6.37
CA ASP A 205 -5.51 0.91 -7.03
C ASP A 205 -5.26 1.05 -8.53
N LYS A 206 -4.46 0.13 -9.08
CA LYS A 206 -4.26 -0.02 -10.54
C LYS A 206 -5.09 -1.15 -11.13
N ILE A 207 -5.92 -1.79 -10.30
CA ILE A 207 -6.69 -2.98 -10.63
C ILE A 207 -8.07 -2.92 -9.97
N ASN A 208 -9.01 -3.70 -10.50
CA ASN A 208 -10.19 -4.09 -9.74
C ASN A 208 -9.80 -5.26 -8.83
N VAL A 209 -9.70 -5.00 -7.52
CA VAL A 209 -9.28 -5.98 -6.50
C VAL A 209 -10.23 -7.18 -6.45
N GLY A 210 -11.54 -6.95 -6.53
CA GLY A 210 -12.55 -8.01 -6.51
C GLY A 210 -12.43 -8.94 -7.71
N ASP A 211 -12.28 -8.37 -8.91
CA ASP A 211 -12.10 -9.15 -10.14
C ASP A 211 -10.81 -9.97 -10.10
N TYR A 212 -9.71 -9.38 -9.62
CA TYR A 212 -8.43 -10.08 -9.47
C TYR A 212 -8.55 -11.28 -8.51
N LEU A 213 -9.11 -11.08 -7.33
CA LEU A 213 -9.26 -12.16 -6.34
C LEU A 213 -10.21 -13.26 -6.83
N GLY A 214 -11.30 -12.89 -7.50
CA GLY A 214 -12.22 -13.84 -8.14
C GLY A 214 -11.51 -14.70 -9.20
N TYR A 215 -10.72 -14.07 -10.06
CA TYR A 215 -9.90 -14.78 -11.05
C TYR A 215 -8.89 -15.74 -10.40
N GLN A 216 -8.19 -15.31 -9.35
CA GLN A 216 -7.22 -16.15 -8.63
C GLN A 216 -7.89 -17.33 -7.90
N GLN A 217 -9.11 -17.17 -7.40
CA GLN A 217 -9.87 -18.28 -6.82
C GLN A 217 -10.27 -19.30 -7.90
N GLU A 218 -10.69 -18.83 -9.08
CA GLU A 218 -11.06 -19.71 -10.19
C GLU A 218 -9.87 -20.53 -10.70
N LEU A 219 -8.69 -19.92 -10.86
CA LEU A 219 -7.48 -20.65 -11.24
C LEU A 219 -7.15 -21.78 -10.26
N ARG A 220 -7.22 -21.51 -8.96
CA ARG A 220 -7.00 -22.52 -7.91
C ARG A 220 -8.03 -23.66 -7.98
N ARG A 221 -9.30 -23.35 -8.27
CA ARG A 221 -10.35 -24.36 -8.47
C ARG A 221 -10.02 -25.29 -9.64
N ILE A 222 -9.58 -24.72 -10.77
CA ILE A 222 -9.19 -25.47 -11.96
C ILE A 222 -7.98 -26.38 -11.67
N GLU A 223 -6.96 -25.88 -10.98
CA GLU A 223 -5.78 -26.66 -10.60
C GLU A 223 -6.13 -27.85 -9.70
N LEU A 224 -6.95 -27.62 -8.67
CA LEU A 224 -7.41 -28.69 -7.78
C LEU A 224 -8.18 -29.78 -8.54
N TRP A 225 -9.08 -29.38 -9.45
CA TRP A 225 -9.81 -30.31 -10.30
C TRP A 225 -8.87 -31.16 -11.18
N LYS A 226 -7.86 -30.53 -11.80
CA LYS A 226 -6.81 -31.24 -12.58
C LYS A 226 -6.07 -32.26 -11.71
N HIS A 227 -5.69 -31.89 -10.49
CA HIS A 227 -5.01 -32.78 -9.55
C HIS A 227 -5.86 -33.98 -9.13
N MET A 228 -7.15 -33.76 -8.81
CA MET A 228 -8.08 -34.83 -8.43
C MET A 228 -8.27 -35.85 -9.57
N ASN A 229 -8.42 -35.38 -10.81
CA ASN A 229 -8.62 -36.27 -11.96
C ASN A 229 -7.34 -37.01 -12.36
N LYS A 230 -6.15 -36.43 -12.13
CA LYS A 230 -4.88 -37.14 -12.35
C LYS A 230 -4.75 -38.34 -11.43
N ARG A 231 -5.16 -38.23 -10.16
CA ARG A 231 -5.13 -39.34 -9.18
C ARG A 231 -6.10 -40.47 -9.54
N LYS A 232 -7.32 -40.14 -9.96
CA LYS A 232 -8.29 -41.14 -10.41
C LYS A 232 -7.79 -41.97 -11.60
N LYS A 233 -7.00 -41.37 -12.50
CA LYS A 233 -6.40 -42.08 -13.63
C LYS A 233 -5.22 -43.00 -13.27
N SER A 234 -4.57 -42.80 -12.12
CA SER A 234 -3.48 -43.68 -11.65
C SER A 234 -3.96 -44.86 -10.81
N GLU A 235 -5.24 -44.87 -10.44
CA GLU A 235 -5.89 -45.95 -9.66
C GLU A 235 -6.65 -46.95 -10.54
N LEU A 236 -6.70 -46.70 -11.86
CA LEU A 236 -7.27 -47.56 -12.89
C LEU A 236 -6.16 -48.20 -13.72
#